data_AF-Q9ZED7-F1
#
_entry.id   AF-Q9ZED7-F1
#
_cell.length_a   1.000
_cell.length_b   1.000
_cell.length_c   1.000
_cell.angle_alpha   90.00
_cell.angle_beta   90.00
_cell.angle_gamma   90.00
#
_symmetry.space_group_name_H-M   'P 1'
#
loop_
_entity.id
_entity.type
_entity.pdbx_description
1 polymer ?
#
loop_
_entity_poly.entity_id
_entity_poly.type
_entity_poly.pdbx_seq_one_letter_code
_entity_poly.pdbx_strand_id
1 'polypeptide(L)'
;MKLGFNLDFNELDLTGLKKLDQIFLDYLFKADKSLHKDLMLFRATPLSIIPQDYSKFLLKISPHLDDFLAELFCISKEVTISRLKHKDFDIIYECKRKFVQRVAVKKYPLEKIKDIDFEDVYLKITNLIGTNFTSREFAKQIVIWQQDEESFSLELDIAARYAAYRVFSYYNSLSSWNKNLFLQNDILFNLQQKLDKKNLIDDKKILKYQKNERVDFDYKDSFFNLDEALNNSHYCIYCHKRDKDSCSKGFDVIPHFDRVISVDKIPRLSYRMTTGCPLKQKISEMNYIKAQVLI
;
A
#
# COMPACT_ATOMS: atom_id res chain seq x y z
N MET A 1 1.73 -32.11 -14.11
CA MET A 1 1.83 -31.61 -12.71
C MET A 1 0.45 -31.78 -12.14
N LYS A 2 0.29 -32.52 -11.03
CA LYS A 2 -1.04 -32.70 -10.44
C LYS A 2 -1.54 -31.40 -9.84
N LEU A 3 -2.79 -31.06 -10.16
CA LEU A 3 -3.52 -29.93 -9.63
C LEU A 3 -4.60 -30.43 -8.65
N GLY A 4 -5.18 -29.51 -7.90
CA GLY A 4 -6.41 -29.74 -7.16
C GLY A 4 -7.57 -30.16 -8.07
N PHE A 5 -8.69 -30.54 -7.45
CA PHE A 5 -9.91 -30.98 -8.16
C PHE A 5 -9.72 -32.17 -9.12
N ASN A 6 -8.72 -33.02 -8.88
CA ASN A 6 -8.38 -34.19 -9.70
C ASN A 6 -8.10 -33.84 -11.18
N LEU A 7 -7.34 -32.77 -11.42
CA LEU A 7 -6.86 -32.36 -12.74
C LEU A 7 -5.34 -32.55 -12.86
N ASP A 8 -4.83 -32.74 -14.07
CA ASP A 8 -3.40 -32.55 -14.37
C ASP A 8 -3.19 -31.29 -15.21
N PHE A 9 -2.06 -30.62 -15.02
CA PHE A 9 -1.66 -29.43 -15.79
C PHE A 9 -1.73 -29.66 -17.31
N ASN A 10 -1.39 -30.86 -17.78
CA ASN A 10 -1.45 -31.19 -19.21
C ASN A 10 -2.89 -31.24 -19.77
N GLU A 11 -3.90 -31.32 -18.90
CA GLU A 11 -5.31 -31.27 -19.29
C GLU A 11 -5.84 -29.85 -19.45
N LEU A 12 -5.06 -28.80 -19.13
CA LEU A 12 -5.48 -27.39 -19.24
C LEU A 12 -5.52 -26.87 -20.70
N ASP A 13 -6.01 -27.69 -21.61
CA ASP A 13 -6.44 -27.27 -22.94
C ASP A 13 -7.85 -26.62 -22.88
N LEU A 14 -8.45 -26.31 -24.02
CA LEU A 14 -9.78 -25.70 -24.05
C LEU A 14 -10.86 -26.57 -23.36
N THR A 15 -10.73 -27.89 -23.42
CA THR A 15 -11.67 -28.84 -22.81
C THR A 15 -11.51 -28.84 -21.30
N GLY A 16 -10.27 -28.91 -20.80
CA GLY A 16 -10.01 -28.83 -19.37
C GLY A 16 -10.33 -27.47 -18.78
N LEU A 17 -10.13 -26.37 -19.52
CA LEU A 17 -10.53 -25.04 -19.08
C LEU A 17 -12.05 -24.91 -18.93
N LYS A 18 -12.85 -25.52 -19.82
CA LYS A 18 -14.32 -25.57 -19.65
C LYS A 18 -14.73 -26.40 -18.43
N LYS A 19 -14.05 -27.53 -18.19
CA LYS A 19 -14.28 -28.35 -16.99
C LYS A 19 -13.94 -27.57 -15.73
N LEU A 20 -12.79 -26.90 -15.71
CA LEU A 20 -12.34 -26.07 -14.61
C LEU A 20 -13.31 -24.90 -14.34
N ASP A 21 -13.82 -24.28 -15.40
CA ASP A 21 -14.85 -23.25 -15.30
C ASP A 21 -16.11 -23.79 -14.59
N GLN A 22 -16.62 -24.96 -14.99
CA GLN A 22 -17.77 -25.57 -14.32
C GLN A 22 -17.48 -25.87 -12.84
N ILE A 23 -16.27 -26.37 -12.52
CA ILE A 23 -15.86 -26.61 -11.14
C ILE A 23 -15.85 -25.30 -10.34
N PHE A 24 -15.36 -24.20 -10.93
CA PHE A 24 -15.40 -22.89 -10.29
C PHE A 24 -16.82 -22.37 -10.09
N LEU A 25 -17.72 -22.57 -11.06
CA LEU A 25 -19.13 -22.20 -10.92
C LEU A 25 -19.80 -22.97 -9.77
N ASP A 26 -19.57 -24.27 -9.67
CA ASP A 26 -20.10 -25.09 -8.58
C ASP A 26 -19.52 -24.68 -7.22
N TYR A 27 -18.22 -24.36 -7.18
CA TYR A 27 -17.55 -23.82 -6.00
C TYR A 27 -18.17 -22.49 -5.56
N LEU A 28 -18.33 -21.55 -6.50
CA LEU A 28 -18.90 -20.23 -6.23
C LEU A 28 -20.37 -20.32 -5.83
N PHE A 29 -21.16 -21.21 -6.44
CA PHE A 29 -22.56 -21.43 -6.06
C PHE A 29 -22.72 -21.91 -4.61
N LYS A 30 -21.80 -22.77 -4.15
CA LYS A 30 -21.77 -23.24 -2.76
C LYS A 30 -21.35 -22.13 -1.78
N ALA A 31 -20.40 -21.29 -2.17
CA ALA A 31 -19.86 -20.23 -1.33
C ALA A 31 -20.77 -18.98 -1.26
N ASP A 32 -21.22 -18.48 -2.42
CA ASP A 32 -22.05 -17.30 -2.55
C ASP A 32 -22.98 -17.41 -3.77
N LYS A 33 -24.24 -17.78 -3.51
CA LYS A 33 -25.28 -17.92 -4.54
C LYS A 33 -25.59 -16.60 -5.27
N SER A 34 -25.44 -15.46 -4.61
CA SER A 34 -25.68 -14.16 -5.23
C SER A 34 -24.57 -13.84 -6.25
N LEU A 35 -23.30 -14.02 -5.86
CA LEU A 35 -22.19 -13.80 -6.77
C LEU A 35 -22.17 -14.77 -7.94
N HIS A 36 -22.56 -16.02 -7.72
CA HIS A 36 -22.76 -16.97 -8.82
C HIS A 36 -23.80 -16.46 -9.82
N LYS A 37 -24.94 -15.95 -9.33
CA LYS A 37 -25.99 -15.37 -10.19
C LYS A 37 -25.48 -14.15 -10.95
N ASP A 38 -24.74 -13.25 -10.29
CA ASP A 38 -24.16 -12.07 -10.92
C ASP A 38 -23.15 -12.47 -12.02
N LEU A 39 -22.32 -13.47 -11.79
CA LEU A 39 -21.38 -14.01 -12.78
C LEU A 39 -22.12 -14.57 -14.01
N MET A 40 -23.18 -15.34 -13.81
CA MET A 40 -24.01 -15.87 -14.90
C MET A 40 -24.70 -14.75 -15.70
N LEU A 41 -25.22 -13.73 -15.02
CA LEU A 41 -25.82 -12.58 -15.66
C LEU A 41 -24.80 -11.83 -16.52
N PHE A 42 -23.61 -11.55 -15.97
CA PHE A 42 -22.55 -10.83 -16.69
C PHE A 42 -22.02 -11.59 -17.90
N ARG A 43 -21.95 -12.93 -17.82
CA ARG A 43 -21.60 -13.77 -18.98
C ARG A 43 -22.67 -13.76 -20.07
N ALA A 44 -23.94 -13.74 -19.69
CA ALA A 44 -25.05 -13.72 -20.64
C ALA A 44 -25.20 -12.36 -21.36
N THR A 45 -24.90 -11.25 -20.68
CA THR A 45 -25.07 -9.89 -21.22
C THR A 45 -23.80 -9.03 -21.07
N PRO A 46 -22.68 -9.39 -21.73
CA PRO A 46 -21.38 -8.74 -21.50
C PRO A 46 -21.35 -7.27 -21.94
N LEU A 47 -22.20 -6.87 -22.91
CA LEU A 47 -22.24 -5.51 -23.45
C LEU A 47 -23.08 -4.53 -22.62
N SER A 48 -23.83 -5.03 -21.63
CA SER A 48 -24.77 -4.23 -20.83
C SER A 48 -24.29 -3.98 -19.39
N ILE A 49 -23.03 -4.35 -19.08
CA ILE A 49 -22.51 -4.24 -17.72
C ILE A 49 -22.11 -2.80 -17.42
N ILE A 50 -22.75 -2.23 -16.39
CA ILE A 50 -22.37 -0.92 -15.86
C ILE A 50 -20.95 -1.03 -15.27
N PRO A 51 -19.98 -0.19 -15.68
CA PRO A 51 -18.58 -0.33 -15.25
C PRO A 51 -18.39 -0.33 -13.73
N GLN A 52 -19.18 0.45 -13.01
CA GLN A 52 -19.10 0.53 -11.55
C GLN A 52 -19.59 -0.76 -10.88
N ASP A 53 -20.64 -1.38 -11.40
CA ASP A 53 -21.15 -2.64 -10.86
C ASP A 53 -20.21 -3.79 -11.20
N TYR A 54 -19.56 -3.75 -12.36
CA TYR A 54 -18.48 -4.67 -12.67
C TYR A 54 -17.31 -4.55 -11.70
N SER A 55 -16.86 -3.33 -11.38
CA SER A 55 -15.81 -3.12 -10.38
C SER A 55 -16.21 -3.67 -9.01
N LYS A 56 -17.44 -3.40 -8.54
CA LYS A 56 -17.94 -3.93 -7.27
C LYS A 56 -17.97 -5.45 -7.27
N PHE A 57 -18.42 -6.06 -8.38
CA PHE A 57 -18.44 -7.51 -8.55
C PHE A 57 -17.03 -8.10 -8.50
N LEU A 58 -16.07 -7.53 -9.24
CA LEU A 58 -14.68 -7.97 -9.21
C LEU A 58 -14.13 -7.98 -7.78
N LEU A 59 -14.35 -6.89 -7.02
CA LEU A 59 -13.91 -6.81 -5.64
C LEU A 59 -14.53 -7.90 -4.74
N LYS A 60 -15.78 -8.27 -4.98
CA LYS A 60 -16.49 -9.29 -4.20
C LYS A 60 -16.12 -10.72 -4.60
N ILE A 61 -15.86 -11.00 -5.88
CA ILE A 61 -15.49 -12.33 -6.35
C ILE A 61 -14.00 -12.64 -6.11
N SER A 62 -13.14 -11.62 -6.04
CA SER A 62 -11.70 -11.80 -5.83
C SER A 62 -11.31 -12.74 -4.67
N PRO A 63 -11.86 -12.65 -3.45
CA PRO A 63 -11.55 -13.58 -2.37
C PRO A 63 -11.85 -15.04 -2.72
N HIS A 64 -13.01 -15.29 -3.33
CA HIS A 64 -13.43 -16.63 -3.74
C HIS A 64 -12.54 -17.20 -4.83
N LEU A 65 -12.15 -16.36 -5.80
CA LEU A 65 -11.24 -16.75 -6.85
C LEU A 65 -9.83 -17.05 -6.30
N ASP A 66 -9.33 -16.23 -5.38
CA ASP A 66 -8.01 -16.43 -4.75
C ASP A 66 -7.96 -17.76 -3.97
N ASP A 67 -8.97 -18.05 -3.16
CA ASP A 67 -9.09 -19.32 -2.44
C ASP A 67 -9.19 -20.53 -3.40
N PHE A 68 -10.00 -20.39 -4.45
CA PHE A 68 -10.15 -21.42 -5.47
C PHE A 68 -8.83 -21.72 -6.18
N LEU A 69 -8.07 -20.68 -6.57
CA LEU A 69 -6.77 -20.84 -7.20
C LEU A 69 -5.75 -21.45 -6.24
N ALA A 70 -5.79 -21.07 -4.96
CA ALA A 70 -4.93 -21.67 -3.95
C ALA A 70 -5.17 -23.18 -3.81
N GLU A 71 -6.43 -23.62 -3.83
CA GLU A 71 -6.79 -25.04 -3.85
C GLU A 71 -6.40 -25.73 -5.17
N LEU A 72 -6.67 -25.08 -6.32
CA LEU A 72 -6.31 -25.59 -7.65
C LEU A 72 -4.81 -25.88 -7.78
N PHE A 73 -3.96 -25.01 -7.25
CA PHE A 73 -2.50 -25.18 -7.32
C PHE A 73 -1.92 -25.89 -6.10
N CYS A 74 -2.76 -26.37 -5.16
CA CYS A 74 -2.33 -27.04 -3.94
C CYS A 74 -1.40 -26.18 -3.06
N ILE A 75 -1.61 -24.86 -3.03
CA ILE A 75 -0.80 -23.87 -2.29
C ILE A 75 -1.58 -23.17 -1.16
N SER A 76 -2.68 -23.76 -0.69
CA SER A 76 -3.54 -23.15 0.33
C SER A 76 -2.80 -22.85 1.64
N LYS A 77 -1.79 -23.66 2.02
CA LYS A 77 -0.99 -23.44 3.23
C LYS A 77 -0.09 -22.22 3.08
N GLU A 78 0.58 -22.10 1.95
CA GLU A 78 1.48 -21.00 1.58
C GLU A 78 0.70 -19.69 1.51
N VAL A 79 -0.47 -19.69 0.87
CA VAL A 79 -1.37 -18.54 0.81
C VAL A 79 -1.83 -18.15 2.22
N THR A 80 -2.20 -19.11 3.07
CA THR A 80 -2.60 -18.84 4.46
C THR A 80 -1.46 -18.20 5.27
N ILE A 81 -0.24 -18.74 5.15
CA ILE A 81 0.96 -18.18 5.80
C ILE A 81 1.23 -16.75 5.29
N SER A 82 1.10 -16.52 3.99
CA SER A 82 1.25 -15.18 3.40
C SER A 82 0.24 -14.20 3.97
N ARG A 83 -1.06 -14.57 4.02
CA ARG A 83 -2.12 -13.73 4.60
C ARG A 83 -1.89 -13.41 6.08
N LEU A 84 -1.36 -14.34 6.87
CA LEU A 84 -1.01 -14.07 8.27
C LEU A 84 0.05 -12.97 8.39
N LYS A 85 1.06 -12.97 7.51
CA LYS A 85 2.09 -11.91 7.46
C LYS A 85 1.54 -10.55 7.04
N HIS A 86 0.41 -10.49 6.33
CA HIS A 86 -0.22 -9.21 6.03
C HIS A 86 -0.85 -8.59 7.27
N LYS A 87 -1.54 -9.39 8.09
CA LYS A 87 -2.18 -8.90 9.34
C LYS A 87 -1.15 -8.31 10.29
N ASP A 88 0.06 -8.83 10.25
CA ASP A 88 1.19 -8.30 10.98
C ASP A 88 1.52 -6.84 10.63
N PHE A 89 1.21 -6.37 9.42
CA PHE A 89 1.43 -4.98 9.02
C PHE A 89 0.30 -4.03 9.45
N ASP A 90 -0.91 -4.53 9.70
CA ASP A 90 -2.09 -3.71 10.01
C ASP A 90 -1.84 -2.77 11.20
N ILE A 91 -1.19 -3.28 12.25
CA ILE A 91 -0.85 -2.51 13.45
C ILE A 91 0.14 -1.37 13.13
N ILE A 92 1.12 -1.63 12.26
CA ILE A 92 2.12 -0.66 11.82
C ILE A 92 1.43 0.43 11.01
N TYR A 93 0.56 0.05 10.07
CA TYR A 93 -0.17 1.01 9.25
C TYR A 93 -1.15 1.86 10.08
N GLU A 94 -1.85 1.24 11.03
CA GLU A 94 -2.76 1.94 11.93
C GLU A 94 -2.01 3.00 12.75
N CYS A 95 -0.91 2.61 13.40
CA CYS A 95 -0.07 3.54 14.16
C CYS A 95 0.50 4.64 13.25
N LYS A 96 1.00 4.30 12.06
CA LYS A 96 1.52 5.26 11.08
C LYS A 96 0.48 6.33 10.73
N ARG A 97 -0.74 5.90 10.41
CA ARG A 97 -1.80 6.79 9.94
C ARG A 97 -2.46 7.57 11.07
N LYS A 98 -2.85 6.89 12.16
CA LYS A 98 -3.63 7.49 13.25
C LYS A 98 -2.75 8.25 14.23
N PHE A 99 -1.58 7.73 14.56
CA PHE A 99 -0.71 8.35 15.54
C PHE A 99 0.39 9.19 14.89
N VAL A 100 1.28 8.60 14.09
CA VAL A 100 2.46 9.31 13.56
C VAL A 100 2.04 10.49 12.67
N GLN A 101 1.19 10.25 11.66
CA GLN A 101 0.80 11.28 10.71
C GLN A 101 -0.21 12.29 11.29
N ARG A 102 -1.19 11.83 12.07
CA ARG A 102 -2.31 12.67 12.52
C ARG A 102 -2.10 13.32 13.88
N VAL A 103 -1.27 12.75 14.75
CA VAL A 103 -1.00 13.26 16.10
C VAL A 103 0.43 13.81 16.17
N ALA A 104 1.44 12.95 16.04
CA ALA A 104 2.83 13.31 16.33
C ALA A 104 3.35 14.47 15.48
N VAL A 105 3.27 14.33 14.15
CA VAL A 105 3.77 15.35 13.19
C VAL A 105 3.00 16.66 13.27
N LYS A 106 1.72 16.62 13.67
CA LYS A 106 0.93 17.85 13.87
C LYS A 106 1.28 18.56 15.18
N LYS A 107 1.50 17.80 16.26
CA LYS A 107 1.82 18.32 17.59
C LYS A 107 3.24 18.90 17.64
N TYR A 108 4.18 18.21 16.98
CA TYR A 108 5.60 18.55 16.89
C TYR A 108 6.02 18.73 15.43
N PRO A 109 5.69 19.88 14.82
CA PRO A 109 6.16 20.21 13.47
C PRO A 109 7.67 20.47 13.46
N LEU A 110 8.24 20.61 12.25
CA LEU A 110 9.68 20.70 12.00
C LEU A 110 10.38 21.82 12.79
N GLU A 111 9.69 22.89 13.16
CA GLU A 111 10.27 23.98 13.93
C GLU A 111 10.52 23.55 15.38
N LYS A 112 9.61 22.76 15.96
CA LYS A 112 9.66 22.35 17.37
C LYS A 112 10.59 21.19 17.64
N ILE A 113 10.90 20.37 16.64
CA ILE A 113 11.77 19.20 16.87
C ILE A 113 13.21 19.58 17.19
N LYS A 114 13.64 20.80 16.83
CA LYS A 114 15.00 21.30 17.11
C LYS A 114 15.24 21.48 18.61
N ASP A 115 14.15 21.71 19.36
CA ASP A 115 14.18 21.88 20.82
C ASP A 115 13.98 20.55 21.57
N ILE A 116 13.81 19.44 20.85
CA ILE A 116 13.66 18.12 21.44
C ILE A 116 15.05 17.52 21.70
N ASP A 117 15.37 17.27 22.97
CA ASP A 117 16.47 16.39 23.35
C ASP A 117 16.11 14.95 22.98
N PHE A 118 16.64 14.48 21.84
CA PHE A 118 16.34 13.15 21.35
C PHE A 118 16.91 12.06 22.24
N GLU A 119 18.03 12.28 22.93
CA GLU A 119 18.63 11.27 23.79
C GLU A 119 17.74 11.02 25.00
N ASP A 120 17.26 12.10 25.65
CA ASP A 120 16.29 12.01 26.74
C ASP A 120 14.99 11.33 26.30
N VAL A 121 14.43 11.73 25.15
CA VAL A 121 13.22 11.11 24.61
C VAL A 121 13.44 9.63 24.27
N TYR A 122 14.60 9.28 23.71
CA TYR A 122 14.96 7.91 23.39
C TYR A 122 15.07 7.06 24.66
N LEU A 123 15.77 7.54 25.69
CA LEU A 123 15.86 6.83 26.98
C LEU A 123 14.48 6.62 27.61
N LYS A 124 13.63 7.65 27.60
CA LYS A 124 12.26 7.56 28.13
C LYS A 124 11.42 6.53 27.38
N ILE A 125 11.40 6.58 26.04
CA ILE A 125 10.59 5.61 25.27
C ILE A 125 11.13 4.19 25.42
N THR A 126 12.46 4.02 25.54
CA THR A 126 13.10 2.72 25.76
C THR A 126 12.77 2.16 27.15
N ASN A 127 12.67 3.01 28.18
CA ASN A 127 12.20 2.59 29.49
C ASN A 127 10.73 2.17 29.51
N LEU A 128 9.90 2.76 28.65
CA LEU A 128 8.47 2.46 28.56
C LEU A 128 8.15 1.19 27.76
N ILE A 129 8.86 0.97 26.65
CA ILE A 129 8.58 -0.14 25.71
C ILE A 129 9.55 -1.32 25.89
N GLY A 130 10.75 -1.07 26.41
CA GLY A 130 11.85 -2.02 26.51
C GLY A 130 13.00 -1.70 25.56
N THR A 131 14.19 -2.25 25.83
CA THR A 131 15.37 -2.05 25.00
C THR A 131 15.25 -2.75 23.65
N ASN A 132 15.83 -2.16 22.60
CA ASN A 132 15.83 -2.70 21.23
C ASN A 132 14.43 -3.00 20.66
N PHE A 133 13.41 -2.24 21.06
CA PHE A 133 12.06 -2.37 20.50
C PHE A 133 12.06 -2.17 18.97
N THR A 134 11.27 -2.96 18.24
CA THR A 134 11.08 -2.72 16.80
C THR A 134 9.92 -1.77 16.56
N SER A 135 9.75 -1.31 15.31
CA SER A 135 8.58 -0.52 14.90
C SER A 135 7.26 -1.23 15.18
N ARG A 136 7.26 -2.57 15.19
CA ARG A 136 6.08 -3.37 15.54
C ARG A 136 5.75 -3.26 17.02
N GLU A 137 6.74 -3.42 17.91
CA GLU A 137 6.52 -3.26 19.35
C GLU A 137 6.11 -1.83 19.70
N PHE A 138 6.73 -0.84 19.06
CA PHE A 138 6.30 0.56 19.17
C PHE A 138 4.82 0.70 18.78
N ALA A 139 4.45 0.26 17.57
CA ALA A 139 3.08 0.39 17.07
C ALA A 139 2.04 -0.32 17.96
N LYS A 140 2.35 -1.53 18.45
CA LYS A 140 1.50 -2.27 19.39
C LYS A 140 1.28 -1.47 20.68
N GLN A 141 2.36 -0.94 21.26
CA GLN A 141 2.28 -0.22 22.53
C GLN A 141 1.49 1.09 22.38
N ILE A 142 1.68 1.82 21.28
CA ILE A 142 0.88 3.03 21.00
C ILE A 142 -0.60 2.69 20.90
N VAL A 143 -0.98 1.63 20.17
CA VAL A 143 -2.39 1.26 20.03
C VAL A 143 -3.02 0.88 21.38
N ILE A 144 -2.27 0.25 22.29
CA ILE A 144 -2.73 -0.02 23.66
C ILE A 144 -2.94 1.30 24.42
N TRP A 145 -1.95 2.21 24.42
CA TRP A 145 -2.07 3.49 25.11
C TRP A 145 -3.20 4.36 24.55
N GLN A 146 -3.50 4.27 23.25
CA GLN A 146 -4.62 4.99 22.63
C GLN A 146 -6.01 4.48 23.07
N GLN A 147 -6.11 3.31 23.72
CA GLN A 147 -7.38 2.85 24.29
C GLN A 147 -7.76 3.59 25.58
N ASP A 148 -6.78 4.20 26.25
CA ASP A 148 -6.96 4.99 27.48
C ASP A 148 -6.04 6.22 27.47
N GLU A 149 -6.36 7.17 26.59
CA GLU A 149 -5.52 8.35 26.36
C GLU A 149 -5.37 9.25 27.61
N GLU A 150 -6.33 9.23 28.54
CA GLU A 150 -6.25 10.01 29.78
C GLU A 150 -5.14 9.47 30.69
N SER A 151 -5.15 8.15 30.94
CA SER A 151 -4.16 7.49 31.79
C SER A 151 -2.75 7.50 31.18
N PHE A 152 -2.65 7.40 29.85
CA PHE A 152 -1.36 7.31 29.13
C PHE A 152 -0.94 8.58 28.42
N SER A 153 -1.45 9.74 28.85
CA SER A 153 -1.20 11.02 28.18
C SER A 153 0.29 11.39 28.13
N LEU A 154 1.06 11.05 29.17
CA LEU A 154 2.51 11.33 29.24
C LEU A 154 3.29 10.42 28.28
N GLU A 155 2.98 9.13 28.27
CA GLU A 155 3.59 8.12 27.40
C GLU A 155 3.33 8.44 25.93
N LEU A 156 2.09 8.82 25.59
CA LEU A 156 1.71 9.26 24.25
C LEU A 156 2.44 10.56 23.85
N ASP A 157 2.70 11.48 24.79
CA ASP A 157 3.48 12.69 24.52
C ASP A 157 4.94 12.35 24.18
N ILE A 158 5.58 11.49 24.98
CA ILE A 158 6.95 11.01 24.75
C ILE A 158 7.04 10.30 23.40
N ALA A 159 6.10 9.38 23.12
CA ALA A 159 6.01 8.69 21.85
C ALA A 159 5.79 9.63 20.66
N ALA A 160 5.00 10.69 20.82
CA ALA A 160 4.75 11.67 19.79
C ALA A 160 6.01 12.49 19.47
N ARG A 161 6.78 12.89 20.49
CA ARG A 161 8.09 13.54 20.31
C ARG A 161 9.06 12.64 19.56
N TYR A 162 9.16 11.38 19.99
CA TYR A 162 10.00 10.37 19.36
C TYR A 162 9.62 10.21 17.88
N ALA A 163 8.35 9.95 17.59
CA ALA A 163 7.86 9.71 16.23
C ALA A 163 8.06 10.94 15.33
N ALA A 164 7.78 12.15 15.82
CA ALA A 164 8.00 13.37 15.05
C ALA A 164 9.49 13.59 14.73
N TYR A 165 10.37 13.40 15.71
CA TYR A 165 11.81 13.47 15.49
C TYR A 165 12.26 12.43 14.45
N ARG A 166 11.82 11.18 14.58
CA ARG A 166 12.13 10.10 13.61
C ARG A 166 11.72 10.47 12.19
N VAL A 167 10.51 11.02 12.01
CA VAL A 167 10.01 11.44 10.69
C VAL A 167 10.91 12.52 10.09
N PHE A 168 11.19 13.60 10.83
CA PHE A 168 11.85 14.77 10.26
C PHE A 168 13.39 14.70 10.22
N SER A 169 14.01 13.94 11.12
CA SER A 169 15.47 13.76 11.15
C SER A 169 15.97 12.93 9.97
N TYR A 170 15.13 12.01 9.47
CA TYR A 170 15.41 11.27 8.24
C TYR A 170 15.60 12.20 7.04
N TYR A 171 14.74 13.22 6.90
CA TYR A 171 14.75 14.10 5.72
C TYR A 171 15.82 15.18 5.77
N ASN A 172 16.18 15.68 6.95
CA ASN A 172 17.08 16.82 7.04
C ASN A 172 18.56 16.46 7.23
N SER A 173 18.93 15.18 7.25
CA SER A 173 20.32 14.75 7.59
C SER A 173 20.85 15.46 8.85
N LEU A 174 19.97 15.71 9.83
CA LEU A 174 20.19 16.72 10.87
C LEU A 174 21.31 16.35 11.88
N SER A 175 21.91 15.16 11.77
CA SER A 175 23.15 14.85 12.48
C SER A 175 23.95 13.73 11.79
N SER A 176 25.27 13.93 11.69
CA SER A 176 26.23 12.91 11.21
C SER A 176 26.30 11.70 12.15
N TRP A 177 25.95 11.90 13.43
CA TRP A 177 26.09 10.89 14.50
C TRP A 177 25.04 9.77 14.44
N ASN A 178 23.84 10.02 13.88
CA ASN A 178 22.72 9.07 13.92
C ASN A 178 22.40 8.36 12.60
N LYS A 179 23.27 8.45 11.59
CA LYS A 179 23.04 7.78 10.30
C LYS A 179 22.90 6.25 10.39
N ASN A 180 23.51 5.63 11.41
CA ASN A 180 23.44 4.19 11.62
C ASN A 180 22.29 3.75 12.53
N LEU A 181 21.75 4.65 13.39
CA LEU A 181 20.69 4.30 14.33
C LEU A 181 19.32 4.20 13.64
N PHE A 182 19.12 4.96 12.57
CA PHE A 182 17.89 4.94 11.81
C PHE A 182 18.06 4.03 10.59
N LEU A 183 17.47 2.83 10.67
CA LEU A 183 17.25 1.99 9.49
C LEU A 183 16.65 2.86 8.39
N GLN A 184 17.38 3.00 7.28
CA GLN A 184 17.07 3.91 6.17
C GLN A 184 15.68 3.69 5.55
N ASN A 185 14.93 2.67 5.98
CA ASN A 185 13.61 2.32 5.44
C ASN A 185 12.61 1.89 6.52
N ASP A 186 12.59 2.56 7.69
CA ASP A 186 11.54 2.29 8.69
C ASP A 186 10.19 2.84 8.21
N ILE A 187 9.34 1.94 7.71
CA ILE A 187 8.05 2.26 7.08
C ILE A 187 7.15 3.05 8.03
N LEU A 188 7.23 2.83 9.35
CA LEU A 188 6.38 3.50 10.33
C LEU A 188 6.58 5.03 10.33
N PHE A 189 7.82 5.50 10.15
CA PHE A 189 8.18 6.91 10.20
C PHE A 189 8.44 7.53 8.81
N ASN A 190 8.43 6.73 7.74
CA ASN A 190 8.55 7.23 6.37
C ASN A 190 7.20 7.73 5.83
N LEU A 191 6.95 9.04 5.87
CA LEU A 191 5.71 9.64 5.40
C LEU A 191 5.83 10.15 3.96
N GLN A 192 4.75 10.05 3.18
CA GLN A 192 4.74 10.55 1.82
C GLN A 192 4.88 12.08 1.79
N GLN A 193 5.80 12.57 0.96
CA GLN A 193 6.09 13.98 0.80
C GLN A 193 5.51 14.54 -0.50
N LYS A 194 5.36 15.86 -0.54
CA LYS A 194 5.05 16.56 -1.80
C LYS A 194 6.29 16.50 -2.70
N LEU A 195 6.07 16.16 -3.97
CA LEU A 195 7.13 16.20 -4.97
C LEU A 195 7.52 17.66 -5.27
N ASP A 196 8.81 17.95 -5.23
CA ASP A 196 9.34 19.19 -5.79
C ASP A 196 9.43 19.07 -7.32
N LYS A 197 8.46 19.68 -8.01
CA LYS A 197 8.38 19.65 -9.48
C LYS A 197 9.57 20.31 -10.17
N LYS A 198 10.37 21.12 -9.46
CA LYS A 198 11.58 21.74 -9.99
C LYS A 198 12.83 20.87 -9.78
N ASN A 199 12.75 19.87 -8.91
CA ASN A 199 13.87 19.00 -8.57
C ASN A 199 13.43 17.53 -8.53
N LEU A 200 13.03 17.01 -9.71
CA LEU A 200 12.59 15.61 -9.85
C LEU A 200 13.75 14.63 -9.99
N ILE A 201 14.98 15.12 -10.16
CA ILE A 201 16.15 14.30 -10.39
C ILE A 201 16.83 14.04 -9.04
N ASP A 202 16.95 12.76 -8.68
CA ASP A 202 17.71 12.33 -7.51
C ASP A 202 19.16 12.01 -7.92
N ASP A 203 20.05 13.00 -7.79
CA ASP A 203 21.47 12.87 -8.15
C ASP A 203 22.17 11.74 -7.40
N LYS A 204 21.76 11.44 -6.14
CA LYS A 204 22.33 10.31 -5.39
C LYS A 204 21.94 8.99 -6.02
N LYS A 205 20.69 8.87 -6.47
CA LYS A 205 20.20 7.68 -7.16
C LYS A 205 20.86 7.51 -8.52
N ILE A 206 21.09 8.59 -9.26
CA ILE A 206 21.88 8.57 -10.50
C ILE A 206 23.30 8.08 -10.22
N LEU A 207 23.98 8.65 -9.23
CA LEU A 207 25.35 8.25 -8.88
C LEU A 207 25.42 6.79 -8.43
N LYS A 208 24.41 6.31 -7.69
CA LYS A 208 24.28 4.89 -7.34
C LYS A 208 24.19 4.03 -8.60
N TYR A 209 23.36 4.40 -9.58
CA TYR A 209 23.23 3.64 -10.83
C TYR A 209 24.45 3.73 -11.73
N GLN A 210 25.16 4.86 -11.76
CA GLN A 210 26.43 5.00 -12.50
C GLN A 210 27.51 4.06 -11.96
N LYS A 211 27.56 3.85 -10.64
CA LYS A 211 28.47 2.87 -10.00
C LYS A 211 28.00 1.43 -10.16
N ASN A 212 26.72 1.23 -10.45
CA ASN A 212 26.12 -0.09 -10.52
C ASN A 212 26.11 -0.54 -11.98
N GLU A 213 27.31 -0.86 -12.49
CA GLU A 213 27.47 -1.40 -13.84
C GLU A 213 26.48 -2.57 -14.03
N ARG A 214 25.68 -2.47 -15.08
CA ARG A 214 24.70 -3.50 -15.39
C ARG A 214 25.46 -4.67 -16.04
N VAL A 215 25.95 -5.57 -15.20
CA VAL A 215 26.69 -6.77 -15.63
C VAL A 215 25.81 -7.71 -16.46
N ASP A 216 24.50 -7.75 -16.21
CA ASP A 216 23.54 -8.69 -16.80
C ASP A 216 22.13 -8.10 -16.98
N PHE A 217 21.21 -8.91 -17.48
CA PHE A 217 19.79 -8.55 -17.64
C PHE A 217 18.95 -8.86 -16.39
N ASP A 218 19.56 -9.33 -15.31
CA ASP A 218 18.84 -9.71 -14.10
C ASP A 218 18.16 -8.50 -13.44
N TYR A 219 17.08 -8.81 -12.72
CA TYR A 219 16.33 -7.80 -11.97
C TYR A 219 17.15 -7.35 -10.76
N LYS A 220 17.63 -6.09 -10.79
CA LYS A 220 18.54 -5.53 -9.77
C LYS A 220 17.87 -4.76 -8.64
N ASP A 221 16.55 -4.56 -8.68
CA ASP A 221 15.89 -3.93 -7.54
C ASP A 221 15.95 -4.89 -6.36
N SER A 222 16.56 -4.42 -5.27
CA SER A 222 16.63 -5.17 -4.01
C SER A 222 15.22 -5.21 -3.44
N PHE A 223 14.55 -6.35 -3.69
CA PHE A 223 13.24 -6.76 -3.23
C PHE A 223 12.47 -5.75 -2.38
N PHE A 224 11.38 -5.23 -2.96
CA PHE A 224 10.27 -4.70 -2.18
C PHE A 224 9.80 -5.78 -1.21
N ASN A 225 9.97 -5.53 0.09
CA ASN A 225 9.42 -6.41 1.11
C ASN A 225 7.90 -6.24 1.19
N LEU A 226 7.22 -7.22 1.77
CA LEU A 226 5.76 -7.24 1.88
C LEU A 226 5.22 -5.95 2.53
N ASP A 227 5.87 -5.48 3.60
CA ASP A 227 5.45 -4.30 4.34
C ASP A 227 5.45 -3.04 3.45
N GLU A 228 6.42 -2.91 2.54
CA GLU A 228 6.48 -1.79 1.61
C GLU A 228 5.39 -1.88 0.54
N ALA A 229 5.11 -3.09 0.03
CA ALA A 229 3.99 -3.31 -0.88
C ALA A 229 2.64 -2.97 -0.22
N LEU A 230 2.45 -3.35 1.05
CA LEU A 230 1.25 -3.03 1.82
C LEU A 230 1.17 -1.54 2.12
N ASN A 231 2.27 -0.89 2.52
CA ASN A 231 2.33 0.55 2.72
C ASN A 231 1.91 1.32 1.46
N ASN A 232 2.37 0.89 0.28
CA ASN A 232 1.98 1.50 -1.00
C ASN A 232 0.51 1.21 -1.35
N SER A 233 0.03 0.00 -1.08
CA SER A 233 -1.38 -0.37 -1.29
C SER A 233 -2.32 0.47 -0.42
N HIS A 234 -1.92 0.73 0.82
CA HIS A 234 -2.64 1.57 1.77
C HIS A 234 -2.51 3.08 1.53
N TYR A 235 -1.52 3.51 0.73
CA TYR A 235 -1.42 4.90 0.28
C TYR A 235 -2.45 5.22 -0.81
N CYS A 236 -2.91 4.22 -1.57
CA CYS A 236 -3.98 4.40 -2.53
C CYS A 236 -5.25 4.94 -1.86
N ILE A 237 -5.82 6.01 -2.42
CA ILE A 237 -7.07 6.62 -1.91
C ILE A 237 -8.34 5.87 -2.33
N TYR A 238 -8.20 4.73 -3.01
CA TYR A 238 -9.30 3.89 -3.51
C TYR A 238 -10.35 4.68 -4.31
N CYS A 239 -9.87 5.50 -5.25
CA CYS A 239 -10.71 6.44 -6.00
C CYS A 239 -11.78 5.78 -6.90
N HIS A 240 -11.66 4.47 -7.19
CA HIS A 240 -12.71 3.69 -7.85
C HIS A 240 -14.04 3.71 -7.07
N LYS A 241 -14.01 3.82 -5.72
CA LYS A 241 -15.22 3.94 -4.90
C LYS A 241 -16.05 5.19 -5.22
N ARG A 242 -15.42 6.20 -5.82
CA ARG A 242 -16.03 7.48 -6.23
C ARG A 242 -16.15 7.62 -7.74
N ASP A 243 -16.06 6.50 -8.47
CA ASP A 243 -16.09 6.41 -9.94
C ASP A 243 -15.04 7.26 -10.69
N LYS A 244 -13.96 7.64 -10.00
CA LYS A 244 -12.85 8.38 -10.63
C LYS A 244 -11.86 7.45 -11.33
N ASP A 245 -11.44 6.39 -10.63
CA ASP A 245 -10.43 5.42 -11.08
C ASP A 245 -9.31 6.02 -11.94
N SER A 246 -8.69 7.09 -11.41
CA SER A 246 -7.78 7.94 -12.19
C SER A 246 -6.51 7.22 -12.64
N CYS A 247 -6.16 6.11 -11.99
CA CYS A 247 -5.07 5.25 -12.44
C CYS A 247 -5.41 4.51 -13.74
N SER A 248 -6.65 4.07 -13.92
CA SER A 248 -7.09 3.40 -15.15
C SER A 248 -7.56 4.40 -16.22
N LYS A 249 -8.35 5.40 -15.83
CA LYS A 249 -9.03 6.32 -16.76
C LYS A 249 -8.19 7.56 -17.07
N GLY A 250 -7.32 7.95 -16.14
CA GLY A 250 -6.59 9.21 -16.21
C GLY A 250 -7.25 10.33 -15.42
N PHE A 251 -6.73 11.54 -15.58
CA PHE A 251 -7.36 12.76 -15.05
C PHE A 251 -7.88 13.60 -16.20
N ASP A 252 -9.20 13.74 -16.27
CA ASP A 252 -9.84 14.82 -17.02
C ASP A 252 -9.69 16.10 -16.20
N VAL A 253 -8.49 16.68 -16.25
CA VAL A 253 -8.33 18.06 -15.79
C VAL A 253 -8.95 18.92 -16.87
N ILE A 254 -10.25 19.16 -16.79
CA ILE A 254 -10.81 20.36 -17.43
C ILE A 254 -10.09 21.50 -16.72
N PRO A 255 -9.21 22.26 -17.40
CA PRO A 255 -8.60 23.40 -16.76
C PRO A 255 -9.77 24.34 -16.43
N HIS A 256 -9.98 24.62 -15.14
CA HIS A 256 -10.80 25.76 -14.73
C HIS A 256 -10.12 27.01 -15.30
N PHE A 257 -10.47 27.37 -16.53
CA PHE A 257 -10.03 28.57 -17.24
C PHE A 257 -10.85 29.80 -16.79
N ASP A 258 -11.32 29.83 -15.54
CA ASP A 258 -12.09 30.94 -14.96
C ASP A 258 -11.26 31.81 -14.01
N ARG A 259 -9.93 31.69 -14.02
CA ARG A 259 -9.05 32.67 -13.36
C ARG A 259 -7.92 33.02 -14.30
N VAL A 260 -7.89 34.30 -14.70
CA VAL A 260 -6.81 34.96 -15.44
C VAL A 260 -5.48 34.63 -14.78
N ILE A 261 -4.77 33.64 -15.32
CA ILE A 261 -3.38 33.34 -14.96
C ILE A 261 -2.55 33.74 -16.18
N SER A 262 -1.71 34.75 -15.98
CA SER A 262 -0.68 35.20 -16.92
C SER A 262 0.07 34.01 -17.52
N VAL A 263 0.22 34.02 -18.84
CA VAL A 263 0.87 32.99 -19.67
C VAL A 263 2.30 32.66 -19.20
N ASP A 264 2.93 33.53 -18.40
CA ASP A 264 4.29 33.34 -17.85
C ASP A 264 4.37 32.50 -16.57
N LYS A 265 3.26 32.00 -16.02
CA LYS A 265 3.23 31.12 -14.84
C LYS A 265 2.91 29.67 -15.16
N ILE A 266 3.05 29.27 -16.41
CA ILE A 266 2.88 27.89 -16.85
C ILE A 266 4.14 27.10 -16.47
N PRO A 267 4.13 26.26 -15.40
CA PRO A 267 5.23 25.33 -15.19
C PRO A 267 5.28 24.42 -16.42
N ARG A 268 6.46 23.97 -16.86
CA ARG A 268 6.70 23.09 -18.03
C ARG A 268 6.03 21.69 -17.97
N LEU A 269 4.84 21.60 -17.40
CA LEU A 269 3.98 20.43 -17.22
C LEU A 269 2.49 20.82 -17.42
N SER A 270 2.20 21.70 -18.36
CA SER A 270 0.84 22.21 -18.61
C SER A 270 0.08 21.47 -19.72
N TYR A 271 0.64 20.40 -20.28
CA TYR A 271 0.03 19.78 -21.45
C TYR A 271 0.27 18.28 -21.55
N ARG A 272 -0.06 17.52 -20.48
CA ARG A 272 -0.44 16.12 -20.64
C ARG A 272 -1.57 15.82 -19.68
N MET A 273 -2.78 15.63 -20.24
CA MET A 273 -3.75 14.72 -19.64
C MET A 273 -2.93 13.51 -19.20
N THR A 274 -2.91 13.21 -17.91
CA THR A 274 -2.36 11.93 -17.47
C THR A 274 -3.37 10.92 -17.98
N THR A 275 -3.12 10.43 -19.20
CA THR A 275 -3.83 9.30 -19.76
C THR A 275 -3.64 8.16 -18.78
N GLY A 276 -4.73 7.53 -18.34
CA GLY A 276 -4.64 6.41 -17.40
C GLY A 276 -3.81 5.25 -17.98
N CYS A 277 -3.79 4.13 -17.26
CA CYS A 277 -3.09 2.93 -17.71
C CYS A 277 -3.48 2.59 -19.16
N PRO A 278 -2.51 2.47 -20.10
CA PRO A 278 -2.81 2.14 -21.49
C PRO A 278 -3.56 0.82 -21.65
N LEU A 279 -3.36 -0.11 -20.70
CA LEU A 279 -4.04 -1.40 -20.62
C LEU A 279 -5.35 -1.36 -19.82
N LYS A 280 -5.79 -0.18 -19.37
CA LYS A 280 -6.99 0.03 -18.55
C LYS A 280 -7.05 -0.89 -17.32
N GLN A 281 -5.89 -1.11 -16.70
CA GLN A 281 -5.77 -1.94 -15.51
C GLN A 281 -6.44 -1.25 -14.32
N LYS A 282 -7.21 -2.03 -13.56
CA LYS A 282 -7.94 -1.61 -12.35
C LYS A 282 -7.03 -1.52 -11.14
N ILE A 283 -6.04 -0.62 -11.22
CA ILE A 283 -4.97 -0.47 -10.22
C ILE A 283 -5.54 -0.05 -8.86
N SER A 284 -6.60 0.74 -8.83
CA SER A 284 -7.21 1.17 -7.58
C SER A 284 -7.92 0.03 -6.86
N GLU A 285 -8.60 -0.84 -7.60
CA GLU A 285 -9.24 -2.06 -7.10
C GLU A 285 -8.19 -3.09 -6.66
N MET A 286 -7.13 -3.30 -7.44
CA MET A 286 -6.02 -4.19 -7.08
C MET A 286 -5.39 -3.78 -5.73
N ASN A 287 -5.04 -2.51 -5.57
CA ASN A 287 -4.49 -2.00 -4.30
C ASN A 287 -5.48 -2.14 -3.14
N TYR A 288 -6.78 -2.02 -3.41
CA TYR A 288 -7.80 -2.23 -2.40
C TYR A 288 -7.82 -3.67 -1.92
N ILE A 289 -7.86 -4.64 -2.84
CA ILE A 289 -7.83 -6.07 -2.52
C ILE A 289 -6.54 -6.44 -1.76
N LYS A 290 -5.38 -5.98 -2.24
CA LYS A 290 -4.09 -6.20 -1.56
C LYS A 290 -4.09 -5.69 -0.12
N ALA A 291 -4.69 -4.51 0.10
CA ALA A 291 -4.82 -3.90 1.42
C ALA A 291 -5.90 -4.55 2.31
N GLN A 292 -6.75 -5.45 1.78
CA GLN A 292 -7.71 -6.24 2.55
C GLN A 292 -7.18 -7.64 2.91
N VAL A 293 -5.86 -7.88 2.80
CA VAL A 293 -5.25 -9.20 3.09
C VAL A 293 -5.70 -10.30 2.11
N LEU A 294 -6.01 -9.89 0.89
CA LEU A 294 -6.43 -10.78 -0.18
C LEU A 294 -5.43 -10.56 -1.32
N ILE A 295 -4.71 -11.63 -1.73
CA ILE A 295 -3.59 -11.62 -2.70
C ILE A 295 -2.31 -10.96 -2.16
#